data_AF-A0A7C3BX81-F1
#
_entry.id   AF-A0A7C3BX81-F1
#
_cell.length_a   1.000
_cell.length_b   1.000
_cell.length_c   1.000
_cell.angle_alpha   90.00
_cell.angle_beta   90.00
_cell.angle_gamma   90.00
#
_symmetry.space_group_name_H-M   'P 1'
#
loop_
_entity.id
_entity.type
_entity.pdbx_description
1 polymer ?
#
loop_
_entity_poly.entity_id
_entity_poly.type
_entity_poly.pdbx_seq_one_letter_code
_entity_poly.pdbx_strand_id
1 'polypeptide(L)' 'LDKAGSYAIQHTGFHPVQELARCYANVVGLPLCAVAALLHSMGIEISPQLPALCYQHFGYQCPAPDKGILL' A
#
# COMPACT_ATOMS: atom_id res chain seq x y z
N LEU A 1 -10.79 -9.32 17.82
CA LEU A 1 -9.87 -8.28 17.35
C LEU A 1 -8.87 -8.95 16.42
N ASP A 2 -8.96 -8.71 15.11
CA ASP A 2 -8.21 -9.40 14.05
C ASP A 2 -7.35 -8.44 13.20
N LYS A 3 -7.28 -7.16 13.61
CA LYS A 3 -6.50 -6.10 12.96
C LYS A 3 -5.59 -5.42 13.98
N ALA A 4 -4.36 -5.11 13.58
CA ALA A 4 -3.46 -4.28 14.38
C ALA A 4 -4.12 -2.90 14.62
N GLY A 5 -4.09 -2.41 15.85
CA GLY A 5 -4.75 -1.14 16.22
C GLY A 5 -6.29 -1.22 16.30
N SER A 6 -6.89 -2.41 16.15
CA SER A 6 -8.35 -2.63 16.30
C SER A 6 -9.24 -1.85 15.31
N TYR A 7 -8.71 -1.43 14.16
CA TYR A 7 -9.49 -0.89 13.05
C TYR A 7 -8.96 -1.39 11.71
N ALA A 8 -9.77 -1.28 10.66
CA ALA A 8 -9.39 -1.60 9.28
C ALA A 8 -9.56 -0.34 8.43
N ILE A 9 -8.49 0.10 7.76
CA ILE A 9 -8.54 1.29 6.89
C ILE A 9 -9.48 1.11 5.69
N GLN A 10 -9.71 -0.15 5.27
CA GLN A 10 -10.66 -0.51 4.22
C GLN A 10 -12.13 -0.64 4.71
N HIS A 11 -12.43 -0.36 5.97
CA HIS A 11 -13.78 -0.48 6.50
C HIS A 11 -14.70 0.59 5.88
N THR A 12 -15.86 0.20 5.35
CA THR A 12 -16.71 1.09 4.53
C THR A 12 -17.45 2.17 5.34
N GLY A 13 -17.66 1.96 6.63
CA GLY A 13 -18.43 2.86 7.49
C GLY A 13 -17.67 3.50 8.65
N PHE A 14 -16.36 3.23 8.79
CA PHE A 14 -15.57 3.72 9.93
C PHE A 14 -14.21 4.19 9.42
N HIS A 15 -14.06 5.51 9.35
CA HIS A 15 -12.95 6.19 8.68
C HIS A 15 -12.16 7.05 9.68
N PRO A 16 -11.47 6.46 10.67
CA PRO A 16 -10.75 7.21 11.71
C PRO A 16 -9.44 7.84 11.22
N VAL A 17 -9.00 7.54 10.00
CA VAL A 17 -7.72 8.00 9.44
C VAL A 17 -7.86 9.43 8.93
N GLN A 18 -7.17 10.37 9.59
CA GLN A 18 -7.13 11.78 9.17
C GLN A 18 -6.18 12.00 7.99
N GLU A 19 -5.03 11.33 7.98
CA GLU A 19 -3.98 11.48 6.96
C GLU A 19 -3.24 10.16 6.75
N LEU A 20 -2.79 9.93 5.52
CA LEU A 20 -1.81 8.89 5.19
C LEU A 20 -0.57 9.55 4.60
N ALA A 21 0.62 9.22 5.12
CA ALA A 21 1.86 9.82 4.65
C ALA A 21 2.58 9.01 3.54
N ARG A 22 2.24 7.72 3.39
CA ARG A 22 2.93 6.76 2.50
C ARG A 22 1.93 5.82 1.79
N CYS A 23 2.20 4.52 1.77
CA CYS A 23 1.49 3.57 0.92
C CYS A 23 0.22 3.00 1.59
N TYR A 24 -0.93 3.17 0.94
CA TYR A 24 -2.21 2.61 1.43
C TYR A 24 -2.19 1.07 1.42
N ALA A 25 -1.69 0.48 0.33
CA ALA A 25 -1.59 -0.96 0.19
C ALA A 25 -0.71 -1.58 1.30
N ASN A 26 0.31 -0.86 1.78
CA ASN A 26 1.10 -1.31 2.94
C ASN A 26 0.25 -1.41 4.20
N VAL A 27 -0.57 -0.38 4.51
CA VAL A 27 -1.48 -0.41 5.66
C VAL A 27 -2.52 -1.54 5.54
N VAL A 28 -2.99 -1.81 4.32
CA VAL A 28 -3.88 -2.96 4.05
C VAL A 28 -3.17 -4.30 4.29
N GLY A 29 -1.86 -4.36 4.08
CA GLY A 29 -1.01 -5.51 4.45
C GLY A 29 0.03 -5.93 3.42
N LEU A 30 0.12 -5.27 2.25
CA LEU A 30 1.12 -5.60 1.23
C LEU A 30 1.62 -4.35 0.46
N PRO A 31 2.88 -3.92 0.63
CA PRO A 31 3.43 -2.74 -0.03
C PRO A 31 3.76 -3.03 -1.50
N LEU A 32 2.75 -3.03 -2.38
CA LEU A 32 2.87 -3.46 -3.78
C LEU A 32 4.01 -2.81 -4.56
N CYS A 33 4.27 -1.51 -4.36
CA CYS A 33 5.39 -0.83 -5.02
C CYS A 33 6.76 -1.35 -4.55
N ALA A 34 6.94 -1.61 -3.25
CA ALA A 34 8.18 -2.19 -2.74
C ALA A 34 8.36 -3.65 -3.18
N VAL A 35 7.28 -4.45 -3.14
CA VAL A 35 7.29 -5.84 -3.62
C VAL A 35 7.66 -5.88 -5.10
N ALA A 36 7.10 -5.01 -5.94
CA ALA A 36 7.46 -4.93 -7.34
C ALA A 36 8.93 -4.53 -7.55
N ALA A 37 9.46 -3.58 -6.77
CA ALA A 37 10.86 -3.23 -6.82
C ALA A 37 11.78 -4.40 -6.42
N LEU A 38 11.40 -5.18 -5.40
CA LEU A 38 12.12 -6.38 -5.00
C LEU A 38 12.07 -7.45 -6.09
N LEU A 39 10.91 -7.72 -6.67
CA LEU A 39 10.75 -8.68 -7.77
C LEU A 39 11.58 -8.27 -8.99
N HIS A 40 11.57 -6.99 -9.35
CA HIS A 40 12.42 -6.45 -10.41
C HIS A 40 13.91 -6.66 -10.12
N SER A 41 14.34 -6.47 -8.86
CA SER A 41 15.73 -6.75 -8.45
C SER A 41 16.14 -8.23 -8.58
N MET A 42 15.15 -9.13 -8.61
CA MET A 42 15.33 -10.58 -8.84
C MET A 42 15.16 -10.96 -10.32
N GLY A 43 15.03 -9.98 -11.23
CA GLY A 43 14.82 -10.19 -12.66
C GLY A 43 13.38 -10.52 -13.06
N ILE A 44 12.40 -10.31 -12.18
CA ILE A 44 10.98 -10.53 -12.44
C ILE A 44 10.32 -9.18 -12.76
N GLU A 45 9.93 -8.98 -14.01
CA GLU A 45 9.25 -7.77 -14.44
C GLU A 45 7.79 -7.73 -13.98
N ILE A 46 7.42 -6.66 -13.28
CA ILE A 46 6.06 -6.35 -12.85
C ILE A 46 5.62 -5.05 -13.53
N SER A 47 4.33 -4.97 -13.90
CA SER A 47 3.78 -3.82 -14.63
C SER A 47 4.17 -2.46 -14.02
N PRO A 48 4.61 -1.49 -14.84
CA PRO A 48 4.98 -0.15 -14.37
C PRO A 48 3.77 0.70 -13.91
N GLN A 49 2.54 0.21 -14.09
CA GLN A 49 1.30 0.95 -13.82
C GLN A 49 0.74 0.75 -12.39
N LEU A 50 1.53 0.15 -11.48
CA LEU A 50 1.06 -0.21 -10.15
C LEU A 50 0.41 0.93 -9.34
N PRO A 51 0.94 2.17 -9.31
CA PRO A 51 0.25 3.26 -8.63
C PRO A 51 -1.14 3.55 -9.18
N ALA A 52 -1.31 3.49 -10.51
CA ALA A 52 -2.60 3.69 -11.16
C ALA A 52 -3.57 2.54 -10.83
N LEU A 53 -3.10 1.29 -10.86
CA LEU A 53 -3.91 0.13 -10.46
C LEU A 53 -4.31 0.19 -8.98
N CYS A 54 -3.42 0.64 -8.09
CA CYS A 54 -3.74 0.86 -6.68
C CYS A 54 -4.83 1.92 -6.51
N TYR A 55 -4.73 3.04 -7.23
CA TYR A 55 -5.77 4.07 -7.20
C TYR A 55 -7.12 3.54 -7.70
N GLN A 56 -7.12 2.80 -8.82
CA GLN A 56 -8.35 2.21 -9.37
C GLN A 56 -8.99 1.20 -8.41
N HIS A 57 -8.20 0.42 -7.68
CA HIS A 57 -8.71 -0.60 -6.78
C HIS A 57 -9.15 -0.04 -5.42
N PHE A 58 -8.38 0.87 -4.83
CA PHE A 58 -8.62 1.39 -3.48
C PHE A 58 -9.32 2.75 -3.45
N GLY A 59 -9.36 3.48 -4.57
CA GLY A 59 -9.83 4.87 -4.61
C GLY A 59 -8.92 5.85 -3.87
N TYR A 60 -7.69 5.44 -3.53
CA TYR A 60 -6.76 6.22 -2.72
C TYR A 60 -5.50 6.58 -3.50
N GLN A 61 -5.17 7.87 -3.57
CA GLN A 61 -3.92 8.33 -4.16
C GLN A 61 -2.81 8.26 -3.11
N CYS A 62 -1.88 7.32 -3.26
CA CYS A 62 -0.75 7.19 -2.35
C CYS A 62 0.19 8.41 -2.46
N PRO A 63 0.51 9.11 -1.36
CA PRO A 63 1.48 10.21 -1.38
C PRO A 63 2.88 9.77 -1.80
N ALA A 64 3.31 8.58 -1.37
CA ALA A 64 4.59 8.00 -1.77
C ALA A 64 4.59 6.47 -1.55
N PRO A 65 5.43 5.71 -2.29
CA PRO A 65 5.73 4.34 -1.95
C PRO A 65 6.31 4.23 -0.54
N ASP A 66 5.98 3.15 0.15
CA ASP A 66 6.73 2.72 1.32
C ASP A 66 7.92 1.90 0.82
N LYS A 67 9.15 2.24 1.23
CA LYS A 67 10.37 1.52 0.84
C LYS A 67 10.86 0.55 1.92
N GLY A 68 10.09 0.40 3.00
CA GLY A 68 10.49 -0.36 4.17
C GLY A 68 11.62 0.31 4.95
N ILE A 69 12.14 -0.41 5.95
CA ILE A 69 13.33 0.01 6.71
C ILE A 69 14.56 -0.37 5.89
N LEU A 70 15.35 0.63 5.51
CA LEU A 70 16.72 0.40 5.02
C LEU A 70 17.58 0.14 6.26
N LEU A 71 17.98 -1.12 6.45
CA LEU A 71 18.94 -1.52 7.49
C LEU A 71 20.37 -1.20 7.07
#